data_AF-X1P3R8-F1
#
_entry.id   AF-X1P3R8-F1
#
_cell.length_a   1.000
_cell.length_b   1.000
_cell.length_c   1.000
_cell.angle_alpha   90.00
_cell.angle_beta   90.00
_cell.angle_gamma   90.00
#
_symmetry.space_group_name_H-M   'P 1'
#
loop_
_entity.id
_entity.type
_entity.pdbx_description
1 polymer ?
#
loop_
_entity_poly.entity_id
_entity_poly.type
_entity_poly.pdbx_seq_one_letter_code
_entity_poly.pdbx_strand_id
1 'polypeptide(L)' 'KGICMGRNVWQRKNIKGMILALCHIVHDNAQVEEVMKLV' A
#
# COMPACT_ATOMS: atom_id res chain seq x y z
N LYS A 1 -5.89 13.73 -3.22
CA LYS A 1 -5.47 13.16 -4.52
C LYS A 1 -5.25 11.66 -4.31
N GLY A 2 -5.55 10.80 -5.27
CA GLY A 2 -5.49 9.34 -5.11
C GLY A 2 -4.59 8.66 -6.14
N ILE A 3 -4.46 7.34 -6.05
CA ILE A 3 -3.71 6.50 -6.98
C ILE A 3 -4.60 5.39 -7.55
N CYS A 4 -4.26 4.91 -8.75
CA CYS A 4 -4.86 3.72 -9.34
C CYS A 4 -3.75 2.70 -9.61
N MET A 5 -3.86 1.52 -9.02
CA MET A 5 -2.81 0.48 -9.03
C MET A 5 -3.38 -0.86 -9.49
N GLY A 6 -2.65 -1.53 -10.38
CA GLY A 6 -2.98 -2.87 -10.89
C GLY A 6 -1.90 -3.89 -10.54
N ARG A 7 -0.97 -4.13 -11.49
CA ARG A 7 0.09 -5.17 -11.39
C ARG A 7 0.85 -5.17 -10.07
N ASN A 8 1.16 -3.99 -9.54
CA ASN A 8 1.91 -3.84 -8.29
C ASN A 8 1.16 -4.31 -7.03
N VAL A 9 -0.15 -4.53 -7.14
CA VAL A 9 -1.02 -5.04 -6.07
C VAL A 9 -1.35 -6.51 -6.31
N TRP A 10 -1.99 -6.87 -7.43
CA TRP A 10 -2.53 -8.22 -7.64
C TRP A 10 -1.47 -9.31 -7.86
N GLN A 11 -0.24 -8.95 -8.25
CA GLN A 11 0.86 -9.92 -8.41
C GLN A 11 1.60 -10.23 -7.10
N ARG A 12 1.24 -9.57 -5.99
CA ARG A 12 1.88 -9.79 -4.68
C ARG A 12 1.19 -10.92 -3.92
N LYS A 13 1.96 -11.68 -3.15
CA LYS A 13 1.42 -12.74 -2.28
C LYS A 13 0.48 -12.17 -1.21
N ASN A 14 0.84 -11.00 -0.65
CA ASN A 14 0.09 -10.31 0.37
C ASN A 14 -0.63 -9.08 -0.20
N ILE A 15 -1.73 -9.33 -0.92
CA ILE A 15 -2.52 -8.27 -1.57
C ILE A 15 -3.12 -7.32 -0.52
N LYS A 16 -3.70 -7.86 0.56
CA LYS A 16 -4.33 -7.07 1.62
C LYS A 16 -3.35 -6.11 2.29
N GLY A 17 -2.14 -6.62 2.59
CA GLY A 17 -1.05 -5.83 3.13
C GLY A 17 -0.63 -4.68 2.23
N MET A 18 -0.46 -4.95 0.93
CA MET A 18 -0.15 -3.93 -0.06
C MET A 18 -1.23 -2.84 -0.14
N ILE A 19 -2.51 -3.23 -0.15
CA ILE A 19 -3.62 -2.26 -0.19
C ILE A 19 -3.60 -1.37 1.06
N LEU A 20 -3.44 -1.95 2.25
CA LEU A 20 -3.41 -1.19 3.50
C LEU A 20 -2.22 -0.23 3.55
N ALA A 21 -1.04 -0.67 3.15
CA ALA A 21 0.15 0.19 3.09
C ALA A 21 -0.07 1.39 2.17
N LEU A 22 -0.65 1.18 0.99
CA LEU A 22 -0.97 2.25 0.04
C LEU A 22 -2.03 3.21 0.58
N CYS A 23 -3.06 2.71 1.27
CA CYS A 23 -4.06 3.56 1.90
C CYS A 23 -3.45 4.47 2.96
N HIS A 24 -2.59 3.94 3.84
CA HIS A 24 -1.91 4.74 4.86
C HIS A 24 -1.00 5.82 4.26
N ILE A 25 -0.26 5.51 3.20
CA ILE A 25 0.56 6.51 2.51
C ILE A 25 -0.32 7.61 1.88
N VAL A 26 -1.38 7.23 1.16
CA VAL A 26 -2.18 8.18 0.34
C VAL A 26 -3.15 9.01 1.17
N HIS A 27 -3.73 8.43 2.22
CA HIS A 27 -4.80 9.06 3.00
C HIS A 27 -4.33 9.59 4.36
N ASP A 28 -3.32 8.96 4.96
CA ASP A 28 -2.87 9.27 6.32
C ASP A 28 -1.48 9.94 6.36
N ASN A 29 -0.82 10.15 5.21
CA ASN A 29 0.57 10.65 5.09
C ASN A 29 1.61 9.81 5.85
N ALA A 30 1.36 8.50 5.99
CA ALA A 30 2.33 7.60 6.61
C ALA A 30 3.64 7.56 5.80
N GLN A 31 4.77 7.46 6.51
CA GLN A 31 6.07 7.25 5.90
C GLN A 31 6.20 5.80 5.41
N VAL A 32 7.07 5.56 4.43
CA VAL A 32 7.24 4.24 3.82
C VAL A 32 7.70 3.22 4.87
N GLU A 33 8.64 3.62 5.73
CA GLU A 33 9.24 2.79 6.78
C GLU A 33 8.20 2.26 7.77
N GLU A 34 7.14 3.04 8.02
CA GLU A 34 6.06 2.70 8.96
C GLU A 34 5.17 1.58 8.40
N VAL A 35 4.95 1.57 7.09
CA VAL A 35 4.03 0.64 6.42
C VAL A 35 4.70 -0.60 5.84
N MET A 36 6.04 -0.65 5.79
CA MET A 36 6.80 -1.80 5.26
C MET A 36 6.46 -3.13 5.94
N LYS A 37 6.03 -3.10 7.20
CA LYS A 37 5.64 -4.30 7.97
C LYS A 37 4.33 -4.91 7.49
N LEU A 38 3.54 -4.17 6.72
CA LEU A 38 2.24 -4.60 6.22
C LEU A 38 2.35 -5.38 4.91
N VAL A 39 3.40 -5.17 4.12
CA VAL A 39 3.56 -5.66 2.74
C VAL A 39 4.20 -7.04 2.68
#